data_AF-B7G3F0-F1
#
_entry.id   AF-B7G3F0-F1
#
_cell.length_a   1.000
_cell.length_b   1.000
_cell.length_c   1.000
_cell.angle_alpha   90.00
_cell.angle_beta   90.00
_cell.angle_gamma   90.00
#
_symmetry.space_group_name_H-M   'P 1'
#
loop_
_entity.id
_entity.type
_entity.pdbx_description
1 polymer ?
#
loop_
_entity_poly.entity_id
_entity_poly.type
_entity_poly.pdbx_seq_one_letter_code
_entity_poly.pdbx_strand_id
1 'polypeptide(L)'
;MLPKFDIEPPLPPNLNKWYNQLKNTDPVFEKVHDEVMSGLNAWEEKNRWHPILGAGWRDEEPATIFDKLMSGDIPATVVKQDDKIFAFKDINPAAPAHVLVIPKDRSGLTRLGKATEEHTEILGRLLVAAAEISKDKELGFGDGARIVINDGPDGGQEVPHLHVHVLGGRSMQWPPG
;
A
#
# COMPACT_ATOMS: atom_id res chain seq x y z
N MET A 1 -15.37 -10.04 8.87
CA MET A 1 -15.34 -10.45 10.28
C MET A 1 -14.95 -9.20 11.04
N LEU A 2 -15.78 -8.69 11.96
CA LEU A 2 -15.42 -7.56 12.84
C LEU A 2 -13.98 -7.77 13.31
N PRO A 3 -13.13 -6.72 13.41
CA PRO A 3 -11.79 -6.89 13.95
C PRO A 3 -11.96 -7.66 15.25
N LYS A 4 -11.51 -8.91 15.22
CA LYS A 4 -11.46 -9.70 16.42
C LYS A 4 -10.39 -9.01 17.22
N PHE A 5 -10.80 -8.13 18.11
CA PHE A 5 -10.07 -7.88 19.32
C PHE A 5 -10.03 -9.22 20.07
N ASP A 6 -9.29 -10.20 19.55
CA ASP A 6 -8.98 -11.48 20.20
C ASP A 6 -8.07 -11.26 21.44
N ILE A 7 -7.98 -10.01 21.89
CA ILE A 7 -7.38 -9.56 23.14
C ILE A 7 -8.33 -8.54 23.78
N GLU A 8 -9.59 -8.90 24.01
CA GLU A 8 -10.24 -8.39 25.23
C GLU A 8 -9.86 -9.37 26.34
N PRO A 9 -8.94 -9.04 27.27
CA PRO A 9 -8.98 -9.72 28.55
C PRO A 9 -10.43 -9.60 29.05
N PRO A 10 -11.05 -10.68 29.59
CA PRO A 10 -12.42 -10.59 30.05
C PRO A 10 -12.54 -9.38 30.96
N LEU A 11 -13.58 -8.56 30.75
CA LEU A 11 -13.82 -7.37 31.56
C LEU A 11 -13.56 -7.71 33.03
N PRO A 12 -12.86 -6.85 33.80
CA PRO A 12 -12.58 -7.11 35.19
C PRO A 12 -13.85 -7.61 35.92
N PRO A 13 -13.77 -8.61 36.82
CA PRO A 13 -14.94 -9.35 37.28
C PRO A 13 -16.12 -8.49 37.76
N ASN A 14 -15.83 -7.36 38.42
CA ASN A 14 -16.84 -6.41 38.87
C ASN A 14 -17.55 -5.68 37.72
N LEU A 15 -16.80 -5.33 36.68
CA LEU A 15 -17.33 -4.67 35.49
C LEU A 15 -18.15 -5.65 34.65
N ASN A 16 -17.69 -6.90 34.52
CA ASN A 16 -18.47 -7.95 33.87
C ASN A 16 -19.78 -8.23 34.62
N LYS A 17 -19.74 -8.26 35.95
CA LYS A 17 -20.94 -8.42 36.78
C LYS A 17 -21.91 -7.25 36.62
N TRP A 18 -21.40 -6.02 36.64
CA TRP A 18 -22.20 -4.81 36.41
C TRP A 18 -22.82 -4.80 35.02
N TYR A 19 -22.07 -5.12 33.97
CA TYR A 19 -22.54 -5.22 32.59
C TYR A 19 -23.65 -6.26 32.44
N ASN A 20 -23.44 -7.47 32.95
CA ASN A 20 -24.45 -8.53 32.91
C ASN A 20 -25.70 -8.18 33.74
N GLN A 21 -25.55 -7.44 34.85
CA GLN A 21 -26.69 -6.96 35.60
C GLN A 21 -27.49 -5.96 34.77
N LEU A 22 -26.84 -4.93 34.21
CA LEU A 22 -27.48 -3.93 33.34
C LEU A 22 -28.23 -4.58 32.17
N LYS A 23 -27.59 -5.53 31.49
CA LYS A 23 -28.19 -6.29 30.39
C LYS A 23 -29.47 -7.02 30.78
N ASN A 24 -29.55 -7.53 32.01
CA ASN A 24 -30.65 -8.35 32.47
C ASN A 24 -31.74 -7.56 33.23
N THR A 25 -31.47 -6.33 33.66
CA THR A 25 -32.38 -5.57 34.51
C THR A 25 -32.95 -4.31 33.86
N ASP A 26 -32.27 -3.75 32.85
CA ASP A 26 -32.70 -2.49 32.24
C ASP A 26 -33.38 -2.75 30.88
N PRO A 27 -34.70 -2.53 30.74
CA PRO A 27 -35.41 -2.73 29.48
C PRO A 27 -34.98 -1.74 28.38
N VAL A 28 -34.31 -0.64 28.73
CA VAL A 28 -33.73 0.30 27.75
C VAL A 28 -32.44 -0.26 27.16
N PHE A 29 -31.72 -1.10 27.91
CA PHE A 29 -30.44 -1.66 27.48
C PHE A 29 -30.59 -2.48 26.20
N GLU A 30 -31.57 -3.39 26.13
CA GLU A 30 -31.78 -4.25 24.96
C GLU A 30 -32.01 -3.43 23.70
N LYS A 31 -32.83 -2.38 23.79
CA LYS A 31 -33.12 -1.48 22.67
C LYS A 31 -31.88 -0.72 22.19
N VAL A 32 -31.10 -0.14 23.11
CA VAL A 32 -29.88 0.61 22.76
C VAL A 32 -28.81 -0.33 22.22
N HIS A 33 -28.66 -1.51 22.82
CA HIS A 33 -27.74 -2.53 22.35
C HIS A 33 -28.07 -2.96 20.91
N ASP A 34 -29.32 -3.24 20.61
CA ASP A 34 -29.75 -3.64 19.27
C ASP A 34 -29.60 -2.52 18.24
N GLU A 35 -29.87 -1.28 18.62
CA GLU A 35 -29.66 -0.11 17.76
C GLU A 35 -28.16 0.07 17.43
N VAL A 36 -27.28 -0.03 18.42
CA VAL A 36 -25.81 0.06 18.21
C VAL A 36 -25.31 -1.12 17.37
N MET A 37 -25.68 -2.35 17.74
CA MET A 37 -25.19 -3.56 17.08
C MET A 37 -25.72 -3.70 15.65
N SER A 38 -26.97 -3.30 15.38
CA SER A 38 -27.49 -3.28 14.00
C SER A 38 -26.72 -2.29 13.12
N GLY A 39 -26.34 -1.13 13.66
CA GLY A 39 -25.46 -0.17 12.98
C GLY A 39 -24.07 -0.76 12.67
N LEU A 40 -23.45 -1.40 13.66
CA LEU A 40 -22.13 -2.03 13.51
C LEU A 40 -22.16 -3.22 12.53
N ASN A 41 -23.20 -4.06 12.58
CA ASN A 41 -23.39 -5.17 11.65
C ASN A 41 -23.61 -4.68 10.21
N ALA A 42 -24.42 -3.63 10.03
CA ALA A 42 -24.62 -3.03 8.71
C ALA A 42 -23.33 -2.38 8.15
N TRP A 43 -22.44 -1.90 9.02
CA TRP A 43 -21.11 -1.43 8.63
C TRP A 43 -20.19 -2.58 8.21
N GLU A 44 -20.22 -3.68 8.95
CA GLU A 44 -19.48 -4.91 8.67
C GLU A 44 -19.89 -5.52 7.32
N GLU A 45 -21.19 -5.69 7.09
CA GLU A 45 -21.74 -6.21 5.82
C GLU A 45 -21.36 -5.36 4.61
N LYS A 46 -21.25 -4.04 4.81
CA LYS A 46 -20.87 -3.08 3.77
C LYS A 46 -19.36 -2.87 3.67
N ASN A 47 -18.57 -3.67 4.39
CA ASN A 47 -17.12 -3.59 4.47
C ASN A 47 -16.59 -2.16 4.76
N ARG A 48 -17.35 -1.38 5.53
CA ARG A 48 -17.04 0.04 5.84
C ARG A 48 -15.88 0.21 6.81
N TRP A 49 -15.43 -0.87 7.44
CA TRP A 49 -14.26 -0.89 8.30
C TRP A 49 -12.96 -0.78 7.51
N HIS A 50 -12.89 -1.29 6.28
CA HIS A 50 -11.65 -1.29 5.48
C HIS A 50 -11.03 0.11 5.32
N PRO A 51 -11.79 1.17 4.96
CA PRO A 51 -11.24 2.53 4.86
C PRO A 51 -10.79 3.14 6.20
N ILE A 52 -11.38 2.72 7.32
CA ILE A 52 -11.12 3.28 8.66
C ILE A 52 -9.99 2.52 9.36
N LEU A 53 -9.89 1.21 9.16
CA LEU A 53 -8.79 0.36 9.62
C LEU A 53 -7.55 0.53 8.74
N GLY A 54 -7.72 0.82 7.44
CA GLY A 54 -6.63 1.21 6.54
C GLY A 54 -5.98 2.55 6.93
N ALA A 55 -6.70 3.43 7.63
CA ALA A 55 -6.11 4.62 8.26
C ALA A 55 -5.18 4.29 9.46
N GLY A 56 -5.14 3.02 9.88
CA GLY A 56 -4.35 2.49 10.99
C GLY A 56 -3.13 1.66 10.59
N TRP A 57 -2.95 1.31 9.31
CA TRP A 57 -1.67 0.79 8.82
C TRP A 57 -0.70 1.96 8.69
N ARG A 58 -0.25 2.45 9.84
CA ARG A 58 0.93 3.30 9.87
C ARG A 58 2.06 2.43 9.43
N ASP A 59 2.59 2.75 8.26
CA ASP A 59 3.88 2.27 7.86
C ASP A 59 4.92 2.67 8.94
N GLU A 60 5.33 1.68 9.74
CA GLU A 60 6.28 1.85 10.85
C GLU A 60 7.74 1.72 10.40
N GLU A 61 7.96 1.43 9.12
CA GLU A 61 9.29 1.19 8.59
C GLU A 61 10.09 2.50 8.52
N PRO A 62 11.42 2.46 8.66
CA PRO A 62 12.22 3.67 8.54
C PRO A 62 12.05 4.35 7.18
N ALA A 63 12.12 5.69 7.17
CA ALA A 63 12.12 6.47 5.95
C ALA A 63 13.33 6.11 5.06
N THR A 64 13.10 6.06 3.76
CA THR A 64 14.06 5.73 2.73
C THR A 64 14.50 6.97 1.94
N ILE A 65 15.39 6.77 0.98
CA ILE A 65 15.79 7.84 0.05
C ILE A 65 14.62 8.29 -0.84
N PHE A 66 13.64 7.42 -1.11
CA PHE A 66 12.47 7.78 -1.93
C PHE A 66 11.53 8.74 -1.20
N ASP A 67 11.42 8.65 0.13
CA ASP A 67 10.68 9.62 0.93
C ASP A 67 11.29 11.02 0.84
N LYS A 68 12.63 11.09 0.76
CA LYS A 68 13.35 12.36 0.51
C LYS A 68 13.12 12.90 -0.90
N LEU A 69 13.02 12.04 -1.92
CA LEU A 69 12.66 12.47 -3.28
C LEU A 69 11.22 13.02 -3.33
N MET A 70 10.28 12.33 -2.67
CA MET A 70 8.86 12.73 -2.66
C MET A 70 8.61 14.02 -1.87
N SER A 71 9.32 14.22 -0.77
CA SER A 71 9.25 15.47 0.03
C SER A 71 9.96 16.65 -0.64
N GLY A 72 10.84 16.39 -1.62
CA GLY A 72 11.64 17.42 -2.29
C GLY A 72 12.93 17.80 -1.57
N ASP A 73 13.30 17.08 -0.51
CA ASP A 73 14.57 17.25 0.21
C ASP A 73 15.78 17.00 -0.70
N ILE A 74 15.61 16.12 -1.70
CA ILE A 74 16.60 15.88 -2.74
C ILE A 74 15.94 15.97 -4.13
N PRO A 75 16.67 16.47 -5.14
CA PRO A 75 16.10 16.67 -6.47
C PRO A 75 15.81 15.34 -7.17
N ALA A 76 14.69 15.28 -7.88
CA ALA A 76 14.31 14.18 -8.76
C ALA A 76 13.94 14.74 -10.14
N THR A 77 14.31 14.04 -11.22
CA THR A 77 13.71 14.32 -12.54
C THR A 77 12.37 13.60 -12.62
N VAL A 78 11.31 14.28 -12.19
CA VAL A 78 9.95 13.75 -12.16
C VAL A 78 9.45 13.55 -13.59
N VAL A 79 8.90 12.37 -13.84
CA VAL A 79 8.32 11.95 -15.12
C VAL A 79 6.81 12.03 -15.07
N LYS A 80 6.21 11.44 -14.02
CA LYS A 80 4.77 11.39 -13.83
C LYS A 80 4.46 11.29 -12.35
N GLN A 81 3.39 11.92 -11.91
CA GLN A 81 2.85 11.69 -10.56
C GLN A 81 1.34 11.95 -10.56
N ASP A 82 0.65 11.26 -9.66
CA ASP A 82 -0.76 11.52 -9.34
C ASP A 82 -0.97 11.42 -7.83
N ASP A 83 -2.20 11.16 -7.39
CA ASP A 83 -2.54 10.99 -5.98
C ASP A 83 -1.90 9.74 -5.34
N LYS A 84 -1.62 8.68 -6.13
CA LYS A 84 -1.17 7.38 -5.62
C LYS A 84 0.30 7.07 -5.93
N ILE A 85 0.83 7.57 -7.04
CA ILE A 85 2.16 7.19 -7.54
C ILE A 85 3.08 8.38 -7.77
N PHE A 86 4.37 8.09 -7.71
CA PHE A 86 5.45 9.01 -8.07
C PHE A 86 6.43 8.28 -9.00
N ALA A 87 6.71 8.86 -10.16
CA ALA A 87 7.60 8.28 -11.16
C ALA A 87 8.68 9.27 -11.55
N PHE A 88 9.92 8.79 -11.60
CA PHE A 88 11.10 9.63 -11.82
C PHE A 88 12.21 8.84 -12.53
N LYS A 89 13.12 9.57 -13.21
CA LYS A 89 14.26 8.93 -13.87
C LYS A 89 15.22 8.35 -12.84
N ASP A 90 15.69 7.13 -13.10
CA ASP A 90 16.75 6.52 -12.29
C ASP A 90 18.05 7.31 -12.44
N ILE A 91 18.78 7.51 -11.34
CA ILE A 91 20.06 8.23 -11.34
C ILE A 91 21.21 7.40 -11.91
N ASN A 92 21.09 6.06 -11.87
CA ASN A 92 22.02 5.12 -12.45
C ASN A 92 21.32 4.27 -13.53
N PRO A 93 21.03 4.86 -14.71
CA PRO A 93 20.21 4.20 -15.72
C PRO A 93 20.87 2.94 -16.30
N ALA A 94 20.21 1.79 -16.20
CA ALA A 94 20.64 0.53 -16.80
C ALA A 94 20.25 0.40 -18.30
N ALA A 95 19.50 1.38 -18.82
CA ALA A 95 19.10 1.48 -20.21
C ALA A 95 18.88 2.96 -20.59
N PRO A 96 18.88 3.32 -21.90
CA PRO A 96 18.69 4.71 -22.33
C PRO A 96 17.44 5.38 -21.74
N ALA A 97 16.35 4.62 -21.62
CA ALA A 97 15.20 5.00 -20.81
C ALA A 97 15.15 4.10 -19.57
N HIS A 98 15.28 4.68 -18.39
CA HIS A 98 15.14 3.98 -17.10
C HIS A 98 14.36 4.86 -16.13
N VAL A 99 13.14 4.44 -15.80
CA VAL A 99 12.23 5.16 -14.90
C VAL A 99 11.81 4.23 -13.77
N LEU A 100 11.77 4.75 -12.55
CA LEU A 100 11.19 4.07 -11.40
C LEU A 100 9.78 4.59 -11.17
N VAL A 101 8.83 3.70 -10.88
CA VAL A 101 7.48 4.04 -10.43
C VAL A 101 7.30 3.48 -9.02
N ILE A 102 6.96 4.36 -8.08
CA ILE A 102 6.78 4.01 -6.67
C ILE A 102 5.40 4.42 -6.18
N PRO A 103 4.83 3.72 -5.18
CA PRO A 103 3.65 4.22 -4.50
C PRO A 103 4.05 5.39 -3.58
N LYS A 104 3.20 6.42 -3.51
CA LYS A 104 3.39 7.56 -2.59
C LYS A 104 3.16 7.15 -1.13
N ASP A 105 2.21 6.26 -0.92
CA ASP A 105 1.96 5.59 0.35
C ASP A 105 2.33 4.11 0.19
N ARG A 106 3.34 3.66 0.93
CA ARG A 106 3.75 2.25 0.89
C ARG A 106 2.84 1.35 1.73
N SER A 107 2.16 1.84 2.77
CA SER A 107 1.32 1.03 3.66
C SER A 107 1.98 -0.31 4.09
N GLY A 108 3.30 -0.31 4.32
CA GLY A 108 4.08 -1.51 4.66
C GLY A 108 4.70 -2.27 3.47
N LEU A 109 4.44 -1.89 2.21
CA LEU A 109 5.09 -2.41 0.99
C LEU A 109 6.55 -1.95 0.87
N THR A 110 7.42 -2.43 1.76
CA THR A 110 8.86 -2.25 1.60
C THR A 110 9.42 -3.11 0.46
N ARG A 111 8.70 -4.15 0.03
CA ARG A 111 9.05 -5.07 -1.06
C ARG A 111 7.80 -5.81 -1.54
N LEU A 112 7.85 -6.43 -2.73
CA LEU A 112 6.68 -7.10 -3.31
C LEU A 112 6.23 -8.32 -2.49
N GLY A 113 7.16 -9.04 -1.87
CA GLY A 113 6.87 -10.21 -1.03
C GLY A 113 6.09 -9.89 0.25
N LYS A 114 5.89 -8.61 0.59
CA LYS A 114 4.99 -8.16 1.66
C LYS A 114 3.58 -7.78 1.18
N ALA A 115 3.30 -7.91 -0.11
CA ALA A 115 1.99 -7.56 -0.65
C ALA A 115 0.87 -8.45 -0.07
N THR A 116 -0.30 -7.85 0.06
CA THR A 116 -1.55 -8.46 0.54
C THR A 116 -2.70 -8.04 -0.38
N GLU A 117 -3.89 -8.60 -0.20
CA GLU A 117 -5.08 -8.23 -1.01
C GLU A 117 -5.43 -6.74 -0.96
N GLU A 118 -5.12 -6.05 0.15
CA GLU A 118 -5.33 -4.61 0.30
C GLU A 118 -4.47 -3.81 -0.69
N HIS A 119 -3.36 -4.37 -1.15
CA HIS A 119 -2.43 -3.74 -2.08
C HIS A 119 -2.81 -3.93 -3.56
N THR A 120 -3.85 -4.69 -3.86
CA THR A 120 -4.23 -5.01 -5.25
C THR A 120 -4.44 -3.76 -6.11
N GLU A 121 -5.11 -2.73 -5.57
CA GLU A 121 -5.36 -1.49 -6.31
C GLU A 121 -4.06 -0.73 -6.63
N ILE A 122 -3.18 -0.57 -5.64
CA ILE A 122 -1.93 0.17 -5.83
C ILE A 122 -0.98 -0.58 -6.77
N LEU A 123 -0.89 -1.90 -6.65
CA LEU A 123 -0.08 -2.74 -7.57
C LEU A 123 -0.59 -2.63 -9.01
N GLY A 124 -1.91 -2.68 -9.21
CA GLY A 124 -2.52 -2.45 -10.52
C GLY A 124 -2.19 -1.05 -11.06
N ARG A 125 -2.32 -0.02 -10.23
CA ARG A 125 -1.99 1.37 -10.60
C ARG A 125 -0.53 1.52 -11.01
N LEU A 126 0.41 0.89 -10.31
CA LEU A 126 1.84 0.90 -10.64
C LEU A 126 2.12 0.28 -12.01
N LEU A 127 1.51 -0.87 -12.32
CA LEU A 127 1.69 -1.52 -13.63
C LEU A 127 1.05 -0.72 -14.77
N VAL A 128 -0.12 -0.11 -14.54
CA VAL A 128 -0.74 0.81 -15.51
C VAL A 128 0.18 2.01 -15.76
N ALA A 129 0.74 2.63 -14.71
CA ALA A 129 1.70 3.72 -14.85
C ALA A 129 2.94 3.31 -15.66
N ALA A 130 3.49 2.12 -15.39
CA ALA A 130 4.62 1.59 -16.13
C ALA A 130 4.30 1.43 -17.64
N ALA A 131 3.11 0.91 -17.96
CA ALA A 131 2.66 0.77 -19.35
C ALA A 131 2.45 2.14 -20.04
N GLU A 132 1.94 3.14 -19.34
CA GLU A 132 1.82 4.51 -19.85
C GLU A 132 3.20 5.12 -20.14
N ILE A 133 4.13 5.04 -19.18
CA ILE A 133 5.49 5.59 -19.28
C ILE A 133 6.28 4.91 -20.40
N SER A 134 6.14 3.59 -20.58
CA SER A 134 6.86 2.85 -21.62
C SER A 134 6.54 3.28 -23.07
N LYS A 135 5.47 4.06 -23.27
CA LYS A 135 5.05 4.58 -24.59
C LYS A 135 5.66 5.95 -24.88
N ASP A 136 6.31 6.57 -23.90
CA ASP A 136 6.82 7.93 -24.00
C ASP A 136 8.16 7.95 -24.77
N LYS A 137 8.09 8.43 -26.01
CA LYS A 137 9.26 8.54 -26.90
C LYS A 137 10.21 9.67 -26.47
N GLU A 138 9.74 10.69 -25.76
CA GLU A 138 10.57 11.81 -25.28
C GLU A 138 11.48 11.37 -24.13
N LEU A 139 11.06 10.35 -23.36
CA LEU A 139 11.89 9.69 -22.37
C LEU A 139 12.90 8.69 -22.97
N GLY A 140 12.85 8.47 -24.29
CA GLY A 140 13.74 7.55 -25.00
C GLY A 140 13.22 6.12 -25.09
N PHE A 141 11.94 5.84 -24.77
CA PHE A 141 11.39 4.51 -24.95
C PHE A 141 11.22 4.13 -26.43
N GLY A 142 11.44 2.86 -26.74
CA GLY A 142 11.25 2.26 -28.06
C GLY A 142 9.86 1.63 -28.21
N ASP A 143 9.74 0.61 -29.03
CA ASP A 143 8.47 -0.15 -29.23
C ASP A 143 8.29 -1.29 -28.22
N GLY A 144 9.00 -1.21 -27.10
CA GLY A 144 8.92 -2.17 -26.02
C GLY A 144 9.68 -1.69 -24.79
N ALA A 145 9.37 -2.32 -23.67
CA ALA A 145 10.03 -2.11 -22.40
C ALA A 145 10.13 -3.43 -21.62
N ARG A 146 11.09 -3.49 -20.71
CA ARG A 146 11.13 -4.50 -19.65
C ARG A 146 10.67 -3.87 -18.35
N ILE A 147 9.72 -4.53 -17.70
CA ILE A 147 9.23 -4.15 -16.38
C ILE A 147 9.87 -5.08 -15.36
N VAL A 148 10.52 -4.54 -14.33
CA VAL A 148 11.20 -5.32 -13.30
C VAL A 148 10.76 -4.86 -11.92
N ILE A 149 10.49 -5.81 -11.04
CA ILE A 149 10.30 -5.59 -9.61
C ILE A 149 11.26 -6.54 -8.90
N ASN A 150 12.23 -5.98 -8.20
CA ASN A 150 13.19 -6.75 -7.42
C ASN A 150 12.61 -6.98 -6.02
N ASP A 151 12.70 -8.21 -5.52
CA ASP A 151 12.18 -8.60 -4.20
C ASP A 151 13.27 -9.20 -3.32
N GLY A 152 13.68 -8.46 -2.29
CA GLY A 152 14.71 -8.87 -1.35
C GLY A 152 16.14 -8.88 -1.92
N PRO A 153 17.13 -9.32 -1.10
CA PRO A 153 18.55 -9.25 -1.46
C PRO A 153 18.91 -10.06 -2.70
N ASP A 154 18.41 -11.30 -2.83
CA ASP A 154 18.69 -12.16 -3.99
C ASP A 154 18.04 -11.64 -5.28
N GLY A 155 16.96 -10.87 -5.16
CA GLY A 155 16.35 -10.16 -6.27
C GLY A 155 17.09 -8.89 -6.67
N GLY A 156 18.12 -8.47 -5.93
CA GLY A 156 18.84 -7.22 -6.18
C GLY A 156 18.06 -5.97 -5.76
N GLN A 157 17.20 -6.08 -4.74
CA GLN A 157 16.48 -4.92 -4.21
C GLN A 157 17.40 -4.05 -3.34
N GLU A 158 17.60 -2.79 -3.72
CA GLU A 158 18.48 -1.86 -2.99
C GLU A 158 17.72 -0.99 -1.97
N VAL A 159 16.52 -0.51 -2.35
CA VAL A 159 15.72 0.40 -1.50
C VAL A 159 14.50 -0.34 -0.96
N PRO A 160 14.26 -0.35 0.37
CA PRO A 160 13.12 -1.00 1.01
C PRO A 160 11.84 -0.16 0.90
N HIS A 161 11.47 0.15 -0.34
CA HIS A 161 10.25 0.83 -0.76
C HIS A 161 9.89 0.23 -2.12
N LEU A 162 8.70 -0.35 -2.29
CA LEU A 162 8.35 -1.02 -3.55
C LEU A 162 8.55 -0.08 -4.75
N HIS A 163 9.31 -0.53 -5.74
CA HIS A 163 9.54 0.24 -6.96
C HIS A 163 9.50 -0.67 -8.18
N VAL A 164 8.89 -0.15 -9.23
CA VAL A 164 8.80 -0.80 -10.54
C VAL A 164 9.79 -0.12 -11.48
N HIS A 165 10.78 -0.86 -11.94
CA HIS A 165 11.68 -0.40 -12.99
C HIS A 165 11.00 -0.53 -14.36
N VAL A 166 11.07 0.54 -15.14
CA VAL A 166 10.61 0.59 -16.53
C VAL A 166 11.83 0.88 -17.39
N LEU A 167 12.34 -0.14 -18.09
CA LEU A 167 13.56 -0.06 -18.88
C LEU A 167 13.24 -0.12 -20.38
N GLY A 168 13.85 0.74 -21.17
CA GLY A 168 13.64 0.78 -22.62
C GLY A 168 14.72 1.55 -23.38
N GLY A 169 14.44 1.83 -24.65
CA GLY A 169 15.35 2.56 -25.55
C GLY A 169 16.48 1.71 -26.13
N ARG A 170 16.52 0.42 -25.82
CA ARG A 170 17.38 -0.59 -26.45
C ARG A 170 16.74 -1.97 -26.39
N SER A 171 17.27 -2.92 -27.17
CA SER A 171 16.89 -4.33 -27.01
C SER A 171 17.35 -4.87 -25.65
N MET A 172 16.48 -5.64 -25.00
CA MET A 172 16.72 -6.23 -23.68
C MET A 172 17.14 -7.69 -23.82
N GLN A 173 18.26 -8.06 -23.20
CA GLN A 173 18.84 -9.41 -23.32
C GLN A 173 18.14 -10.43 -22.41
N TRP A 174 18.32 -11.72 -22.69
CA TRP A 174 17.84 -12.83 -21.87
C TRP A 174 19.03 -13.72 -21.44
N PRO A 175 19.15 -14.13 -20.17
CA PRO A 175 18.23 -13.92 -19.05
C PRO A 175 18.13 -12.46 -18.56
N PRO A 176 17.10 -12.10 -17.77
CA PRO A 176 16.81 -10.74 -17.35
C PRO A 176 17.50 -10.37 -16.02
N GLY A 177 18.81 -10.54 -15.99
CA GLY A 177 19.65 -10.44 -14.81
C GLY A 177 20.91 -11.25 -15.04
#